data_AF-A0AAC8Q1K8-F1
#
_entry.id   AF-A0AAC8Q1K8-F1
#
_cell.length_a   1.000
_cell.length_b   1.000
_cell.length_c   1.000
_cell.angle_alpha   90.00
_cell.angle_beta   90.00
_cell.angle_gamma   90.00
#
_symmetry.space_group_name_H-M   'P 1'
#
loop_
_entity.id
_entity.type
_entity.pdbx_description
1 polymer ?
#
loop_
_entity_poly.entity_id
_entity_poly.type
_entity_poly.pdbx_seq_one_letter_code
_entity_poly.pdbx_strand_id
1 'polypeptide(L)'
;MPYEFFLGNAAHRLVAFMYGVKYPSNRIFYNTETLQKILSEKDLGDTALLHSDERNLRPDITNISRRVLFEIKPWTEQGLQEGREEARIYLTALNRALLEGRRFMGGTDFHGEVLIRFARGQYIWRLEWRTQEPGVVQYRWTRSQQRFDSEAAAYEAGQWVELTEQELRQYGGWVAQAVEDMVRRREELATFSGAVGVVIEVAGNVATGFFSGAIFGQMGSSPGARQPPAQGGGQVIPFPSRPPPTAPPAQVPAAAGMSLPR
;
A
#
# COMPACT_ATOMS: atom_id res chain seq x y z
N MET A 1 -15.47 -14.37 -13.33
CA MET A 1 -14.11 -13.93 -13.00
C MET A 1 -13.95 -12.40 -13.20
N PRO A 2 -14.42 -11.52 -12.31
CA PRO A 2 -13.99 -10.10 -12.31
C PRO A 2 -13.43 -9.55 -10.99
N TYR A 3 -13.52 -10.27 -9.86
CA TYR A 3 -13.23 -9.71 -8.52
C TYR A 3 -11.75 -9.70 -8.11
N GLU A 4 -10.97 -10.70 -8.50
CA GLU A 4 -9.51 -10.73 -8.27
C GLU A 4 -8.82 -9.54 -8.97
N PHE A 5 -9.30 -9.19 -10.16
CA PHE A 5 -8.84 -8.02 -10.92
C PHE A 5 -9.12 -6.71 -10.17
N PHE A 6 -10.29 -6.56 -9.54
CA PHE A 6 -10.61 -5.36 -8.78
C PHE A 6 -9.70 -5.19 -7.56
N LEU A 7 -9.51 -6.24 -6.78
CA LEU A 7 -8.67 -6.18 -5.57
C LEU A 7 -7.18 -6.10 -5.88
N GLY A 8 -6.74 -6.71 -6.99
CA GLY A 8 -5.40 -6.54 -7.52
C GLY A 8 -5.13 -5.09 -7.92
N ASN A 9 -5.99 -4.50 -8.76
CA ASN A 9 -5.84 -3.10 -9.15
C ASN A 9 -5.88 -2.15 -7.96
N ALA A 10 -6.76 -2.40 -6.98
CA ALA A 10 -6.83 -1.64 -5.75
C ALA A 10 -5.51 -1.73 -4.96
N ALA A 11 -4.94 -2.93 -4.84
CA ALA A 11 -3.65 -3.12 -4.17
C ALA A 11 -2.53 -2.39 -4.91
N HIS A 12 -2.39 -2.57 -6.22
CA HIS A 12 -1.35 -1.89 -7.02
C HIS A 12 -1.44 -0.38 -6.85
N ARG A 13 -2.65 0.18 -7.01
CA ARG A 13 -2.86 1.64 -6.90
C ARG A 13 -2.52 2.15 -5.51
N LEU A 14 -2.96 1.48 -4.45
CA LEU A 14 -2.71 1.92 -3.09
C LEU A 14 -1.24 1.78 -2.70
N VAL A 15 -0.60 0.66 -3.03
CA VAL A 15 0.83 0.42 -2.76
C VAL A 15 1.69 1.43 -3.50
N ALA A 16 1.43 1.68 -4.79
CA ALA A 16 2.12 2.70 -5.58
C ALA A 16 1.93 4.11 -5.01
N PHE A 17 0.69 4.47 -4.65
CA PHE A 17 0.39 5.75 -4.00
C PHE A 17 1.18 5.92 -2.69
N MET A 18 1.19 4.90 -1.83
CA MET A 18 1.92 4.93 -0.55
C MET A 18 3.43 5.02 -0.74
N TYR A 19 3.97 4.44 -1.81
CA TYR A 19 5.36 4.63 -2.18
C TYR A 19 5.66 6.09 -2.54
N GLY A 20 4.79 6.73 -3.32
CA GLY A 20 4.87 8.16 -3.64
C GLY A 20 4.83 9.04 -2.40
N VAL A 21 3.91 8.77 -1.47
CA VAL A 21 3.81 9.46 -0.17
C VAL A 21 5.09 9.31 0.66
N LYS A 22 5.72 8.12 0.65
CA LYS A 22 6.99 7.86 1.36
C LYS A 22 8.15 8.66 0.77
N TYR A 23 8.11 8.98 -0.52
CA TYR A 23 9.20 9.66 -1.25
C TYR A 23 8.70 10.87 -2.06
N PRO A 24 8.17 11.92 -1.41
CA PRO A 24 7.43 12.99 -2.08
C PRO A 24 8.31 13.87 -2.99
N SER A 25 9.61 13.93 -2.75
CA SER A 25 10.57 14.68 -3.58
C SER A 25 11.18 13.86 -4.72
N ASN A 26 10.91 12.56 -4.78
CA ASN A 26 11.52 11.69 -5.78
C ASN A 26 10.72 11.72 -7.07
N ARG A 27 11.42 11.59 -8.19
CA ARG A 27 10.77 11.39 -9.48
C ARG A 27 10.47 9.91 -9.67
N ILE A 28 9.18 9.59 -9.71
CA ILE A 28 8.65 8.24 -9.69
C ILE A 28 7.67 8.09 -10.86
N PHE A 29 7.74 6.96 -11.54
CA PHE A 29 6.83 6.53 -12.60
C PHE A 29 6.09 5.28 -12.12
N TYR A 30 4.86 5.09 -12.61
CA TYR A 30 3.98 3.99 -12.26
C TYR A 30 3.57 3.21 -13.52
N ASN A 31 2.78 2.15 -13.35
CA ASN A 31 2.36 1.21 -14.42
C ASN A 31 1.57 1.80 -15.60
N THR A 32 1.32 3.12 -15.64
CA THR A 32 0.79 3.83 -16.81
C THR A 32 1.89 4.28 -17.77
N GLU A 33 3.14 4.31 -17.30
CA GLU A 33 4.28 4.87 -17.99
C GLU A 33 5.20 3.79 -18.55
N THR A 34 5.58 3.93 -19.81
CA THR A 34 6.39 2.92 -20.51
C THR A 34 7.88 3.10 -20.25
N LEU A 35 8.67 2.03 -20.43
CA LEU A 35 10.14 2.13 -20.35
C LEU A 35 10.71 3.19 -21.29
N GLN A 36 10.13 3.34 -22.49
CA GLN A 36 10.51 4.41 -23.41
C GLN A 36 10.34 5.79 -22.76
N LYS A 37 9.16 6.07 -22.19
CA LYS A 37 8.89 7.36 -21.54
C LYS A 37 9.76 7.59 -20.30
N ILE A 38 10.01 6.55 -19.52
CA ILE A 38 10.88 6.60 -18.34
C ILE A 38 12.31 6.98 -18.74
N LEU A 39 12.88 6.36 -19.78
CA LEU A 39 14.25 6.63 -20.23
C LEU A 39 14.40 7.96 -20.96
N SER A 40 13.34 8.46 -21.61
CA SER A 40 13.33 9.81 -22.18
C SER A 40 13.30 10.92 -21.13
N GLU A 41 13.07 10.60 -19.86
CA GLU A 41 13.05 11.59 -18.78
C GLU A 41 14.44 12.20 -18.56
N LYS A 42 14.60 13.49 -18.89
CA LYS A 42 15.88 14.22 -18.77
C LYS A 42 17.05 13.48 -19.41
N ASP A 43 16.80 12.86 -20.58
CA ASP A 43 17.81 12.09 -21.32
C ASP A 43 18.50 11.04 -20.44
N LEU A 44 17.72 10.38 -19.58
CA LEU A 44 18.19 9.35 -18.67
C LEU A 44 18.86 8.18 -19.40
N GLY A 45 18.33 7.81 -20.56
CA GLY A 45 18.84 6.70 -21.35
C GLY A 45 18.61 6.86 -22.84
N ASP A 46 19.29 6.00 -23.61
CA ASP A 46 19.13 5.91 -25.05
C ASP A 46 18.03 4.89 -25.38
N THR A 47 16.84 5.39 -25.68
CA THR A 47 15.69 4.55 -26.05
C THR A 47 15.89 3.77 -27.35
N ALA A 48 16.88 4.11 -28.19
CA ALA A 48 17.20 3.32 -29.37
C ALA A 48 17.80 1.96 -29.02
N LEU A 49 18.36 1.81 -27.81
CA LEU A 49 18.90 0.56 -27.29
C LEU A 49 17.84 -0.40 -26.72
N LEU A 50 16.59 0.06 -26.57
CA LEU A 50 15.47 -0.81 -26.25
C LEU A 50 15.00 -1.60 -27.47
N HIS A 51 14.74 -2.89 -27.28
CA HIS A 51 14.03 -3.69 -28.26
C HIS A 51 12.58 -3.19 -28.46
N SER A 52 11.97 -3.54 -29.59
CA SER A 52 10.63 -3.04 -29.95
C SER A 52 9.54 -3.46 -28.96
N ASP A 53 9.62 -4.68 -28.43
CA ASP A 53 8.75 -5.23 -27.39
C ASP A 53 9.00 -4.60 -26.02
N GLU A 54 10.25 -4.24 -25.70
CA GLU A 54 10.63 -3.63 -24.43
C GLU A 54 10.11 -2.20 -24.24
N ARG A 55 9.96 -1.44 -25.34
CA ARG A 55 9.54 -0.03 -25.30
C ARG A 55 8.22 0.20 -24.61
N ASN A 56 7.31 -0.77 -24.69
CA ASN A 56 5.95 -0.69 -24.16
C ASN A 56 5.79 -1.37 -22.79
N LEU A 57 6.85 -1.95 -22.23
CA LEU A 57 6.81 -2.52 -20.89
C LEU A 57 6.57 -1.43 -19.85
N ARG A 58 5.80 -1.77 -18.81
CA ARG A 58 5.35 -0.83 -17.77
C ARG A 58 5.55 -1.43 -16.38
N PRO A 59 6.68 -1.15 -15.72
CA PRO A 59 6.89 -1.57 -14.35
C PRO A 59 5.86 -0.97 -13.39
N ASP A 60 5.56 -1.65 -12.30
CA ASP A 60 4.57 -1.15 -11.33
C ASP A 60 5.03 0.15 -10.65
N ILE A 61 6.28 0.21 -10.21
CA ILE A 61 6.90 1.40 -9.63
C ILE A 61 8.34 1.52 -10.13
N THR A 62 8.69 2.66 -10.72
CA THR A 62 10.08 3.01 -11.06
C THR A 62 10.47 4.34 -10.43
N ASN A 63 11.40 4.32 -9.46
CA ASN A 63 11.94 5.52 -8.82
C ASN A 63 13.29 5.89 -9.45
N ILE A 64 13.28 6.84 -10.38
CA ILE A 64 14.50 7.19 -11.12
C ILE A 64 15.50 7.97 -10.25
N SER A 65 15.03 8.70 -9.22
CA SER A 65 15.89 9.41 -8.26
C SER A 65 16.75 8.45 -7.44
N ARG A 66 16.22 7.25 -7.16
CA ARG A 66 16.92 6.20 -6.40
C ARG A 66 17.46 5.05 -7.26
N ARG A 67 17.13 5.01 -8.55
CA ARG A 67 17.45 3.92 -9.47
C ARG A 67 16.93 2.56 -8.96
N VAL A 68 15.68 2.54 -8.51
CA VAL A 68 15.03 1.31 -8.06
C VAL A 68 13.71 1.06 -8.75
N LEU A 69 13.39 -0.21 -8.93
CA LEU A 69 12.15 -0.71 -9.50
C LEU A 69 11.48 -1.69 -8.54
N PHE A 70 10.15 -1.74 -8.55
CA PHE A 70 9.35 -2.76 -7.90
C PHE A 70 8.23 -3.26 -8.82
N GLU A 71 8.01 -4.57 -8.80
CA GLU A 71 6.77 -5.23 -9.21
C GLU A 71 5.91 -5.53 -7.98
N ILE A 72 4.61 -5.37 -8.12
CA ILE A 72 3.62 -5.61 -7.07
C ILE A 72 2.88 -6.89 -7.45
N LYS A 73 2.85 -7.88 -6.54
CA LYS A 73 2.23 -9.19 -6.81
C LYS A 73 1.43 -9.69 -5.61
N PRO A 74 0.43 -10.56 -5.81
CA PRO A 74 -0.21 -11.26 -4.70
C PRO A 74 0.82 -12.03 -3.85
N TRP A 75 0.55 -12.15 -2.56
CA TRP A 75 1.39 -12.87 -1.60
C TRP A 75 1.22 -14.40 -1.73
N THR A 76 1.70 -14.94 -2.84
CA THR A 76 1.76 -16.37 -3.14
C THR A 76 3.13 -16.73 -3.72
N GLU A 77 3.51 -18.01 -3.70
CA GLU A 77 4.78 -18.44 -4.30
C GLU A 77 4.82 -18.15 -5.81
N GLN A 78 3.69 -18.39 -6.51
CA GLN A 78 3.55 -18.05 -7.93
C GLN A 78 3.74 -16.54 -8.16
N GLY A 79 3.10 -15.69 -7.35
CA GLY A 79 3.26 -14.24 -7.46
C GLY A 79 4.70 -13.78 -7.22
N LEU A 80 5.43 -14.44 -6.31
CA LEU A 80 6.85 -14.16 -6.08
C LEU A 80 7.69 -14.50 -7.32
N GLN A 81 7.46 -15.69 -7.90
CA GLN A 81 8.16 -16.15 -9.09
C GLN A 81 7.88 -15.25 -10.31
N GLU A 82 6.63 -14.88 -10.53
CA GLU A 82 6.22 -13.97 -11.61
C GLU A 82 6.84 -12.58 -11.44
N GLY A 83 6.74 -12.00 -10.24
CA GLY A 83 7.34 -10.70 -9.94
C GLY A 83 8.86 -10.69 -10.11
N ARG A 84 9.54 -11.77 -9.72
CA ARG A 84 10.99 -11.91 -9.90
C ARG A 84 11.38 -11.87 -11.37
N GLU A 85 10.65 -12.60 -12.21
CA GLU A 85 10.95 -12.67 -13.64
C GLU A 85 10.66 -11.35 -14.34
N GLU A 86 9.51 -10.72 -14.06
CA GLU A 86 9.18 -9.39 -14.61
C GLU A 86 10.19 -8.32 -14.18
N ALA A 87 10.53 -8.26 -12.89
CA ALA A 87 11.55 -7.34 -12.39
C ALA A 87 12.90 -7.56 -13.09
N ARG A 88 13.30 -8.82 -13.31
CA ARG A 88 14.53 -9.17 -14.04
C ARG A 88 14.50 -8.67 -15.48
N ILE A 89 13.37 -8.86 -16.18
CA ILE A 89 13.18 -8.38 -17.56
C ILE A 89 13.31 -6.85 -17.60
N TYR A 90 12.60 -6.14 -16.74
CA TYR A 90 12.61 -4.68 -16.71
C TYR A 90 13.97 -4.10 -16.34
N LEU A 91 14.64 -4.66 -15.32
CA LEU A 91 15.98 -4.23 -14.94
C LEU A 91 16.99 -4.49 -16.05
N THR A 92 16.86 -5.58 -16.80
CA THR A 92 17.73 -5.88 -17.95
C THR A 92 17.55 -4.85 -19.05
N ALA A 93 16.31 -4.55 -19.43
CA ALA A 93 15.99 -3.56 -20.46
C ALA A 93 16.44 -2.14 -20.06
N LEU A 94 16.08 -1.69 -18.85
CA LEU A 94 16.46 -0.37 -18.33
C LEU A 94 17.98 -0.18 -18.28
N ASN A 95 18.71 -1.18 -17.79
CA ASN A 95 20.16 -1.06 -17.63
C ASN A 95 20.93 -1.15 -18.95
N ARG A 96 20.38 -1.83 -19.96
CA ARG A 96 20.97 -1.83 -21.30
C ARG A 96 20.90 -0.46 -21.95
N ALA A 97 19.79 0.24 -21.74
CA ALA A 97 19.52 1.53 -22.37
C ALA A 97 19.95 2.73 -21.51
N LEU A 98 20.57 2.51 -20.34
CA LEU A 98 21.02 3.59 -19.47
C LEU A 98 22.30 4.24 -20.02
N LEU A 99 22.31 5.56 -20.16
CA LEU A 99 23.47 6.28 -20.71
C LEU A 99 24.64 6.33 -19.72
N GLU A 100 24.41 6.86 -18.51
CA GLU A 100 25.45 7.01 -17.50
C GLU A 100 24.90 6.92 -16.06
N GLY A 101 25.79 6.58 -15.13
CA GLY A 101 25.51 6.54 -13.69
C GLY A 101 25.29 5.14 -13.13
N ARG A 102 24.69 5.08 -11.94
CA ARG A 102 24.42 3.80 -11.27
C ARG A 102 23.28 3.06 -11.97
N ARG A 103 23.47 1.76 -12.17
CA ARG A 103 22.44 0.84 -12.68
C ARG A 103 21.18 0.88 -11.81
N PHE A 104 20.03 0.67 -12.45
CA PHE A 104 18.80 0.30 -11.77
C PHE A 104 18.95 -1.04 -11.05
N MET A 105 18.33 -1.14 -9.87
CA MET A 105 18.29 -2.35 -9.06
C MET A 105 16.86 -2.63 -8.59
N GLY A 106 16.59 -3.86 -8.16
CA GLY A 106 15.36 -4.15 -7.42
C GLY A 106 15.35 -3.38 -6.10
N GLY A 107 14.27 -2.67 -5.81
CA GLY A 107 14.16 -1.92 -4.57
C GLY A 107 14.02 -2.84 -3.35
N THR A 108 14.38 -2.34 -2.17
CA THR A 108 14.30 -3.06 -0.90
C THR A 108 13.52 -2.26 0.15
N ASP A 109 13.20 -2.90 1.27
CA ASP A 109 12.71 -2.26 2.50
C ASP A 109 11.45 -1.39 2.31
N PHE A 110 10.60 -1.79 1.36
CA PHE A 110 9.28 -1.21 1.19
C PHE A 110 8.20 -2.16 1.71
N HIS A 111 7.55 -1.74 2.79
CA HIS A 111 6.48 -2.46 3.46
C HIS A 111 5.51 -1.47 4.08
N GLY A 112 4.32 -1.94 4.42
CA GLY A 112 3.29 -1.17 5.10
C GLY A 112 1.96 -1.91 5.14
N GLU A 113 0.99 -1.28 5.77
CA GLU A 113 -0.39 -1.77 5.79
C GLU A 113 -1.38 -0.60 5.87
N VAL A 114 -2.59 -0.83 5.39
CA VAL A 114 -3.72 0.11 5.46
C VAL A 114 -4.96 -0.64 5.92
N LEU A 115 -5.68 -0.05 6.86
CA LEU A 115 -6.99 -0.52 7.28
C LEU A 115 -8.08 0.26 6.57
N ILE A 116 -9.14 -0.44 6.13
CA ILE A 116 -10.29 0.13 5.44
C ILE A 116 -11.55 -0.36 6.15
N ARG A 117 -12.35 0.55 6.67
CA ARG A 117 -13.67 0.24 7.21
C ARG A 117 -14.75 0.71 6.25
N PHE A 118 -15.57 -0.19 5.73
CA PHE A 118 -16.71 0.20 4.91
C PHE A 118 -17.85 0.76 5.77
N ALA A 119 -18.53 1.81 5.30
CA ALA A 119 -19.62 2.46 6.05
C ALA A 119 -20.79 1.51 6.40
N ARG A 120 -20.98 0.46 5.60
CA ARG A 120 -21.93 -0.64 5.84
C ARG A 120 -21.22 -1.99 6.08
N GLY A 121 -19.91 -1.97 6.22
CA GLY A 121 -19.09 -3.15 6.44
C GLY A 121 -19.16 -3.60 7.88
N GLN A 122 -19.34 -4.91 8.05
CA GLN A 122 -19.30 -5.53 9.37
C GLN A 122 -17.87 -5.75 9.86
N TYR A 123 -16.92 -5.84 8.94
CA TYR A 123 -15.52 -6.15 9.21
C TYR A 123 -14.60 -5.04 8.72
N ILE A 124 -13.44 -4.93 9.37
CA ILE A 124 -12.38 -4.01 8.98
C ILE A 124 -11.42 -4.77 8.08
N TRP A 125 -11.19 -4.23 6.90
CA TRP A 125 -10.32 -4.83 5.89
C TRP A 125 -8.92 -4.29 6.05
N ARG A 126 -7.94 -5.10 5.66
CA ARG A 126 -6.52 -4.77 5.75
C ARG A 126 -5.82 -5.17 4.46
N LEU A 127 -5.16 -4.21 3.83
CA LEU A 127 -4.12 -4.46 2.84
C LEU A 127 -2.78 -4.41 3.56
N GLU A 128 -2.00 -5.48 3.46
CA GLU A 128 -0.62 -5.53 3.94
C GLU A 128 0.29 -5.76 2.74
N TRP A 129 1.44 -5.10 2.68
CA TRP A 129 2.45 -5.34 1.67
C TRP A 129 3.87 -5.33 2.25
N ARG A 130 4.75 -6.10 1.62
CA ARG A 130 6.16 -6.19 1.99
C ARG A 130 7.02 -6.59 0.79
N THR A 131 8.20 -6.00 0.70
CA THR A 131 9.26 -6.47 -0.20
C THR A 131 9.79 -7.81 0.31
N GLN A 132 9.55 -8.88 -0.45
CA GLN A 132 10.02 -10.24 -0.12
C GLN A 132 11.41 -10.50 -0.70
N GLU A 133 11.65 -9.99 -1.91
CA GLU A 133 12.93 -10.02 -2.61
C GLU A 133 13.19 -8.65 -3.26
N PRO A 134 14.45 -8.28 -3.54
CA PRO A 134 14.75 -7.03 -4.23
C PRO A 134 13.93 -6.89 -5.52
N GLY A 135 13.09 -5.86 -5.59
CA GLY A 135 12.22 -5.58 -6.73
C GLY A 135 10.87 -6.27 -6.73
N VAL A 136 10.52 -7.06 -5.71
CA VAL A 136 9.21 -7.72 -5.61
C VAL A 136 8.51 -7.38 -4.31
N VAL A 137 7.44 -6.59 -4.41
CA VAL A 137 6.52 -6.29 -3.31
C VAL A 137 5.36 -7.27 -3.40
N GLN A 138 5.16 -8.06 -2.35
CA GLN A 138 3.98 -8.89 -2.24
C GLN A 138 2.92 -8.22 -1.37
N TYR A 139 1.65 -8.36 -1.76
CA TYR A 139 0.51 -7.86 -0.99
C TYR A 139 -0.51 -8.94 -0.68
N ARG A 140 -1.24 -8.76 0.42
CA ARG A 140 -2.40 -9.59 0.76
C ARG A 140 -3.53 -8.75 1.33
N TRP A 141 -4.75 -9.14 0.98
CA TRP A 141 -5.96 -8.63 1.58
C TRP A 141 -6.44 -9.59 2.67
N THR A 142 -6.75 -9.02 3.84
CA THR A 142 -7.33 -9.74 4.97
C THR A 142 -8.47 -8.92 5.56
N ARG A 143 -9.25 -9.52 6.46
CA ARG A 143 -10.23 -8.78 7.27
C ARG A 143 -10.14 -9.17 8.73
N SER A 144 -10.72 -8.36 9.59
CA SER A 144 -10.86 -8.68 11.01
C SER A 144 -11.67 -9.96 11.19
N GLN A 145 -11.24 -10.82 12.12
CA GLN A 145 -11.93 -12.07 12.43
C GLN A 145 -13.35 -11.82 12.97
N GLN A 146 -13.47 -10.80 13.82
CA GLN A 146 -14.72 -10.33 14.40
C GLN A 146 -14.98 -8.86 14.02
N ARG A 147 -16.15 -8.36 14.42
CA ARG A 147 -16.51 -6.95 14.24
C ARG A 147 -15.79 -6.08 15.29
N PHE A 148 -15.46 -4.86 14.90
CA PHE A 148 -14.85 -3.88 15.79
C PHE A 148 -15.49 -2.51 15.59
N ASP A 149 -15.57 -1.74 16.67
CA ASP A 149 -16.14 -0.38 16.65
C ASP A 149 -15.17 0.66 16.08
N SER A 150 -13.88 0.30 15.94
CA SER A 150 -12.84 1.12 15.32
C SER A 150 -11.71 0.28 14.72
N GLU A 151 -11.00 0.88 13.78
CA GLU A 151 -9.84 0.33 13.09
C GLU A 151 -8.66 0.16 14.06
N ALA A 152 -8.49 1.09 15.01
CA ALA A 152 -7.52 0.94 16.09
C ALA A 152 -7.79 -0.30 16.93
N ALA A 153 -9.06 -0.55 17.31
CA ALA A 153 -9.41 -1.75 18.07
C ALA A 153 -9.14 -3.06 17.28
N ALA A 154 -9.43 -3.07 15.97
CA ALA A 154 -9.09 -4.21 15.12
C ALA A 154 -7.57 -4.39 14.97
N TYR A 155 -6.83 -3.29 14.88
CA TYR A 155 -5.37 -3.31 14.79
C TYR A 155 -4.73 -3.95 16.01
N GLU A 156 -5.12 -3.48 17.19
CA GLU A 156 -4.61 -3.97 18.48
C GLU A 156 -4.95 -5.44 18.70
N ALA A 157 -6.20 -5.84 18.39
CA ALA A 157 -6.57 -7.25 18.44
C ALA A 157 -5.74 -8.09 17.46
N GLY A 158 -5.49 -7.54 16.28
CA GLY A 158 -4.70 -8.08 15.18
C GLY A 158 -4.97 -9.56 14.87
N GLN A 159 -6.25 -9.90 14.95
CA GLN A 159 -6.85 -11.17 14.53
C GLN A 159 -7.38 -11.00 13.11
N TRP A 160 -6.54 -11.37 12.13
CA TRP A 160 -6.81 -11.20 10.71
C TRP A 160 -7.05 -12.56 10.05
N VAL A 161 -8.11 -12.64 9.25
CA VAL A 161 -8.44 -13.83 8.47
C VAL A 161 -8.38 -13.51 6.99
N GLU A 162 -8.02 -14.52 6.20
CA GLU A 162 -8.06 -14.43 4.74
C GLU A 162 -9.50 -14.25 4.25
N LEU A 163 -9.63 -13.52 3.14
CA LEU A 163 -10.92 -13.28 2.52
C LEU A 163 -11.36 -14.53 1.77
N THR A 164 -12.59 -14.96 2.03
CA THR A 164 -13.20 -16.04 1.26
C THR A 164 -13.53 -15.55 -0.15
N GLU A 165 -13.59 -16.48 -1.12
CA GLU A 165 -13.97 -16.15 -2.51
C GLU A 165 -15.34 -15.44 -2.59
N GLN A 166 -16.28 -15.84 -1.73
CA GLN A 166 -17.59 -15.21 -1.64
C GLN A 166 -17.49 -13.75 -1.20
N GLU A 167 -16.64 -13.44 -0.21
CA GLU A 167 -16.42 -12.06 0.24
C GLU A 167 -15.71 -11.22 -0.83
N LEU A 168 -14.74 -11.80 -1.54
CA LEU A 168 -14.08 -11.14 -2.67
C LEU A 168 -15.10 -10.79 -3.76
N ARG A 169 -16.01 -11.71 -4.10
CA ARG A 169 -17.09 -11.48 -5.08
C ARG A 169 -18.07 -10.40 -4.63
N GLN A 170 -18.44 -10.39 -3.35
CA GLN A 170 -19.44 -9.47 -2.81
C GLN A 170 -18.90 -8.05 -2.63
N TYR A 171 -17.65 -7.91 -2.18
CA TYR A 171 -17.11 -6.62 -1.72
C TYR A 171 -15.95 -6.09 -2.58
N GLY A 172 -15.34 -6.91 -3.44
CA GLY A 172 -14.13 -6.54 -4.19
C GLY A 172 -14.29 -5.27 -5.04
N GLY A 173 -15.45 -5.10 -5.69
CA GLY A 173 -15.74 -3.87 -6.44
C GLY A 173 -15.87 -2.63 -5.55
N TRP A 174 -16.42 -2.76 -4.34
CA TRP A 174 -16.52 -1.65 -3.39
C TRP A 174 -15.15 -1.28 -2.80
N VAL A 175 -14.29 -2.27 -2.56
CA VAL A 175 -12.91 -2.03 -2.12
C VAL A 175 -12.14 -1.25 -3.19
N ALA A 176 -12.23 -1.67 -4.45
CA ALA A 176 -11.59 -0.97 -5.56
C ALA A 176 -12.08 0.47 -5.69
N GLN A 177 -13.39 0.71 -5.62
CA GLN A 177 -13.95 2.05 -5.66
C GLN A 177 -13.51 2.92 -4.47
N ALA A 178 -13.47 2.36 -3.27
CA ALA A 178 -13.04 3.09 -2.07
C ALA A 178 -11.56 3.50 -2.16
N VAL A 179 -10.70 2.60 -2.67
CA VAL A 179 -9.29 2.92 -2.93
C VAL A 179 -9.16 3.99 -4.00
N GLU A 180 -9.90 3.87 -5.09
CA GLU A 180 -9.92 4.85 -6.18
C GLU A 180 -10.29 6.26 -5.66
N ASP A 181 -11.39 6.36 -4.92
CA ASP A 181 -11.86 7.63 -4.37
C ASP A 181 -10.88 8.20 -3.34
N MET A 182 -10.25 7.36 -2.53
CA MET A 182 -9.24 7.79 -1.56
C MET A 182 -7.98 8.35 -2.25
N VAL A 183 -7.47 7.66 -3.27
CA VAL A 183 -6.28 8.07 -4.01
C VAL A 183 -6.57 9.35 -4.81
N ARG A 184 -7.68 9.40 -5.55
CA ARG A 184 -8.07 10.57 -6.34
C ARG A 184 -8.19 11.84 -5.50
N ARG A 185 -8.91 11.78 -4.35
CA ARG A 185 -9.05 12.95 -3.45
C ARG A 185 -7.70 13.45 -2.95
N ARG A 186 -6.75 12.56 -2.68
CA ARG A 186 -5.40 12.96 -2.23
C ARG A 186 -4.56 13.54 -3.36
N GLU A 187 -4.66 13.02 -4.57
CA GLU A 187 -4.00 13.59 -5.75
C GLU A 187 -4.52 15.02 -6.03
N GLU A 188 -5.84 15.22 -5.93
CA GLU A 188 -6.46 16.54 -6.02
C GLU A 188 -5.93 17.48 -4.93
N LEU A 189 -5.94 17.07 -3.66
CA LEU A 189 -5.46 17.90 -2.54
C LEU A 189 -3.95 18.22 -2.61
N ALA A 190 -3.12 17.27 -3.05
CA ALA A 190 -1.68 17.48 -3.23
C ALA A 190 -1.38 18.47 -4.36
N THR A 191 -2.23 18.51 -5.40
CA THR A 191 -2.12 19.49 -6.48
C THR A 191 -2.44 20.92 -5.99
N PHE A 192 -3.23 21.06 -4.93
CA PHE A 192 -3.63 22.34 -4.35
C PHE A 192 -2.76 22.84 -3.18
N SER A 193 -1.92 21.99 -2.56
CA SER A 193 -1.14 22.36 -1.36
C SER A 193 0.28 21.77 -1.37
N GLY A 194 1.28 22.64 -1.58
CA GLY A 194 2.70 22.30 -1.72
C GLY A 194 3.45 21.83 -0.45
N ALA A 195 2.77 21.21 0.51
CA ALA A 195 3.40 20.60 1.68
C ALA A 195 2.42 19.58 2.29
N VAL A 196 2.72 18.28 2.28
CA VAL A 196 1.76 17.27 2.75
C VAL A 196 2.37 16.37 3.80
N GLY A 197 2.12 16.73 5.06
CA GLY A 197 1.70 15.79 6.09
C GLY A 197 0.26 16.13 6.43
N VAL A 198 -0.71 15.39 5.88
CA VAL A 198 -2.14 15.65 6.10
C VAL A 198 -2.85 14.39 6.59
N VAL A 199 -3.53 14.58 7.73
CA VAL A 199 -4.45 13.67 8.39
C VAL A 199 -5.83 13.85 7.75
N ILE A 200 -6.49 12.76 7.35
CA ILE A 200 -7.86 12.82 6.81
C ILE A 200 -8.74 11.90 7.65
N GLU A 201 -9.68 12.48 8.39
CA GLU A 201 -10.92 11.81 8.78
C GLU A 201 -11.96 12.04 7.68
N VAL A 202 -12.67 10.97 7.29
CA VAL A 202 -13.74 11.04 6.29
C VAL A 202 -15.09 11.14 7.00
N ALA A 203 -15.73 12.30 6.93
CA ALA A 203 -17.15 12.45 7.24
C ALA A 203 -17.96 12.30 5.94
N GLY A 204 -18.73 11.20 5.84
CA GLY A 204 -19.74 11.00 4.79
C GLY A 204 -19.62 9.65 4.08
N ASN A 205 -20.63 8.78 4.28
CA ASN A 205 -21.06 7.55 3.58
C ASN A 205 -20.06 6.56 2.92
N VAL A 206 -18.76 6.81 2.84
CA VAL A 206 -17.77 5.98 2.15
C VAL A 206 -16.45 6.01 2.93
N ALA A 207 -16.29 4.98 3.76
CA ALA A 207 -15.08 4.42 4.37
C ALA A 207 -14.01 5.35 4.98
N THR A 208 -13.68 5.08 6.26
CA THR A 208 -12.52 5.67 6.96
C THR A 208 -11.32 4.71 6.85
N GLY A 209 -10.12 5.26 6.68
CA GLY A 209 -8.89 4.49 6.53
C GLY A 209 -7.83 4.91 7.54
N PHE A 210 -7.15 3.92 8.15
CA PHE A 210 -6.14 4.13 9.19
C PHE A 210 -4.77 3.63 8.69
N PHE A 211 -3.71 4.37 8.99
CA PHE A 211 -2.33 4.09 8.59
C PHE A 211 -1.46 3.81 9.82
N SER A 212 -0.70 2.71 9.83
CA SER A 212 0.29 2.41 10.88
C SER A 212 1.67 2.99 10.56
N GLY A 213 2.43 3.33 11.60
CA GLY A 213 3.65 4.13 11.54
C GLY A 213 4.92 3.33 11.24
N ALA A 214 5.41 3.43 10.01
CA ALA A 214 6.81 3.15 9.66
C ALA A 214 7.45 4.24 8.77
N ILE A 215 6.73 5.33 8.49
CA ILE A 215 7.17 6.38 7.55
C ILE A 215 7.75 7.62 8.25
N PHE A 216 7.59 7.78 9.57
CA PHE A 216 8.00 9.02 10.27
C PHE A 216 9.40 9.04 10.88
N GLY A 217 10.16 7.93 10.85
CA GLY A 217 11.48 7.85 11.48
C GLY A 217 12.60 8.68 10.82
N GLN A 218 12.31 9.48 9.78
CA GLN A 218 13.33 10.20 9.01
C GLN A 218 13.06 11.69 8.78
N MET A 219 12.02 12.29 9.37
CA MET A 219 11.91 13.76 9.38
C MET A 219 12.75 14.32 10.52
N GLY A 220 13.90 14.89 10.14
CA GLY A 220 14.87 15.48 11.03
C GLY A 220 14.29 16.53 11.96
N SER A 221 14.80 16.52 13.18
CA SER A 221 14.58 17.51 14.22
C SER A 221 14.95 18.91 13.69
N SER A 222 13.98 19.80 13.54
CA SER A 222 14.23 21.24 13.41
C SER A 222 13.46 21.98 14.50
N PRO A 223 14.14 22.78 15.35
CA PRO A 223 13.49 23.48 16.45
C PRO A 223 12.85 24.77 15.92
N GLY A 224 11.52 24.85 15.95
CA GLY A 224 10.80 26.09 15.68
C GLY A 224 9.58 25.92 14.79
N ALA A 225 8.53 25.25 15.29
CA ALA A 225 7.20 25.34 14.72
C ALA A 225 6.20 25.72 15.82
N ARG A 226 5.53 26.85 15.62
CA ARG A 226 4.52 27.45 16.51
C ARG A 226 3.35 26.49 16.75
N GLN A 227 2.83 26.53 17.99
CA GLN A 227 1.62 25.82 18.41
C GLN A 227 0.42 26.17 17.51
N PRO A 228 -0.39 25.17 17.08
CA PRO A 228 -1.66 25.43 16.42
C PRO A 228 -2.73 25.93 17.43
N PRO A 229 -3.77 26.62 16.97
CA PRO A 229 -4.84 27.13 17.82
C PRO A 229 -5.63 25.99 18.48
N ALA A 230 -6.03 26.20 19.73
CA ALA A 230 -6.92 25.32 20.46
C ALA A 230 -8.37 25.51 19.98
N GLN A 231 -8.84 24.64 19.08
CA GLN A 231 -10.21 24.11 19.01
C GLN A 231 -10.35 23.18 17.80
N GLY A 232 -10.73 21.92 18.06
CA GLY A 232 -10.98 20.87 17.07
C GLY A 232 -9.70 20.19 16.56
N GLY A 233 -9.32 19.05 17.13
CA GLY A 233 -8.13 18.33 16.66
C GLY A 233 -8.00 16.94 17.27
N GLY A 234 -8.20 15.91 16.45
CA GLY A 234 -7.75 14.56 16.78
C GLY A 234 -6.22 14.46 16.66
N GLN A 235 -5.58 13.98 17.72
CA GLN A 235 -4.15 13.68 17.73
C GLN A 235 -3.84 12.40 16.95
N VAL A 236 -2.80 12.45 16.12
CA VAL A 236 -2.17 11.26 15.55
C VAL A 236 -1.17 10.73 16.56
N ILE A 237 -1.41 9.52 17.08
CA ILE A 237 -0.44 8.80 17.91
C ILE A 237 0.28 7.78 17.02
N PRO A 238 1.62 7.83 16.89
CA PRO A 238 2.37 6.80 16.19
C PRO A 238 2.31 5.49 16.99
N PHE A 239 1.87 4.39 16.37
CA PHE A 239 1.99 3.07 16.99
C PHE A 239 3.41 2.53 16.76
N PRO A 240 4.13 2.10 17.82
CA PRO A 240 5.39 1.39 17.68
C PRO A 240 5.17 -0.01 17.08
N SER A 241 6.24 -0.60 16.54
CA SER A 241 6.29 -1.99 16.07
C SER A 241 5.68 -2.96 17.07
N ARG A 242 4.78 -3.84 16.58
CA ARG A 242 4.06 -4.84 17.37
C ARG A 242 5.02 -5.64 18.27
N PRO A 243 4.83 -5.67 19.60
CA PRO A 243 5.61 -6.55 20.47
C PRO A 243 5.38 -8.03 20.09
N PRO A 244 6.37 -8.92 20.30
CA PRO A 244 6.21 -10.34 20.00
C PRO A 244 5.03 -10.92 20.81
N PRO A 245 4.30 -11.90 20.26
CA PRO A 245 3.09 -12.43 20.89
C PRO A 245 3.43 -13.01 22.27
N THR A 246 2.96 -12.35 23.32
CA THR A 246 2.83 -12.96 24.64
C THR A 246 1.76 -14.04 24.58
N ALA A 247 2.06 -15.18 25.21
CA ALA A 247 1.32 -16.44 25.31
C ALA A 247 -0.21 -16.42 25.04
N PRO A 248 -0.78 -17.51 24.52
CA PRO A 248 -2.19 -17.57 24.13
C PRO A 248 -3.12 -17.13 25.27
N PRO A 249 -4.21 -16.40 24.97
CA PRO A 249 -5.13 -15.92 25.99
C PRO A 249 -5.74 -17.12 26.74
N ALA A 250 -5.81 -16.98 28.07
CA ALA A 250 -6.52 -17.89 28.93
C ALA A 250 -7.96 -18.10 28.42
N GLN A 251 -8.42 -19.34 28.45
CA GLN A 251 -9.79 -19.72 28.11
C GLN A 251 -10.78 -18.80 28.84
N VAL A 252 -11.63 -18.12 28.08
CA VAL A 252 -12.72 -17.32 28.63
C VAL A 252 -13.67 -18.28 29.37
N PRO A 253 -14.12 -17.97 30.60
CA PRO A 253 -15.01 -18.88 31.34
C PRO A 253 -16.32 -19.11 30.57
N ALA A 254 -16.74 -20.36 30.49
CA ALA A 254 -18.05 -20.72 29.97
C ALA A 254 -19.14 -20.00 30.78
N ALA A 255 -19.98 -19.23 30.10
CA ALA A 255 -21.15 -18.63 30.71
C ALA A 255 -22.08 -19.75 31.21
N ALA A 256 -22.30 -19.79 32.53
CA ALA A 256 -23.19 -20.72 33.18
C ALA A 256 -24.66 -20.43 32.80
N GLY A 257 -25.35 -21.49 32.38
CA GLY A 257 -26.75 -21.76 32.71
C GLY A 257 -27.83 -20.91 32.03
N MET A 258 -28.42 -21.46 30.96
CA MET A 258 -29.86 -21.34 30.69
C MET A 258 -30.35 -22.66 30.08
N SER A 259 -31.05 -23.45 30.88
CA SER A 259 -31.76 -24.66 30.45
C SER A 259 -33.02 -24.27 29.68
N LEU A 260 -33.26 -24.87 28.50
CA LEU A 260 -34.52 -24.75 27.77
C LEU A 260 -35.53 -25.81 28.27
N PRO A 261 -36.83 -25.47 28.44
CA PRO A 261 -37.86 -26.46 28.75
C PRO A 261 -38.19 -27.34 27.53
N ARG A 262 -38.68 -28.55 27.82
CA ARG A 262 -39.05 -29.61 26.86
C ARG A 262 -40.24 -29.26 25.97
#